data_AF-A0A7V8YM89-F1
#
_entry.id   AF-A0A7V8YM89-F1
#
_cell.length_a   1.000
_cell.length_b   1.000
_cell.length_c   1.000
_cell.angle_alpha   90.00
_cell.angle_beta   90.00
_cell.angle_gamma   90.00
#
_symmetry.space_group_name_H-M   'P 1'
#
loop_
_entity.id
_entity.type
_entity.pdbx_description
1 polymer ?
#
loop_
_entity_poly.entity_id
_entity_poly.type
_entity_poly.pdbx_seq_one_letter_code
_entity_poly.pdbx_strand_id
1 'polypeptide(L)'
;MSEILVYHNPVCSKSRGALDILGERGVDTDVVEYLKAPPGRAALERILDAIPDPPAELVRTDKRFDELGLEAEDYTDRESVITLLLEHPELMQRPVVFRGGRAVIARPSEKVLELLE
;
A
#
# COMPACT_ATOMS: atom_id res chain seq x y z
N MET A 1 14.00 -13.72 3.96
CA MET A 1 13.13 -12.54 3.85
C MET A 1 13.96 -11.50 3.18
N SER A 2 13.47 -11.02 2.05
CA SER A 2 14.06 -9.95 1.29
C SER A 2 14.12 -8.65 2.12
N GLU A 3 14.88 -7.68 1.64
CA GLU A 3 14.98 -6.38 2.30
C GLU A 3 13.72 -5.52 2.10
N ILE A 4 12.95 -5.82 1.04
CA ILE A 4 11.81 -5.02 0.59
C ILE A 4 10.56 -5.88 0.42
N LEU A 5 9.49 -5.53 1.12
CA LEU A 5 8.17 -6.14 0.97
C LEU A 5 7.28 -5.25 0.07
N VAL A 6 6.62 -5.85 -0.91
CA VAL A 6 5.72 -5.17 -1.84
C VAL A 6 4.32 -5.75 -1.75
N TYR A 7 3.37 -4.94 -1.30
CA TYR A 7 1.94 -5.24 -1.45
C TYR A 7 1.52 -4.92 -2.88
N HIS A 8 1.34 -5.98 -3.67
CA HIS A 8 1.21 -5.93 -5.11
C HIS A 8 -0.19 -6.30 -5.58
N ASN A 9 -0.58 -5.73 -6.73
CA ASN A 9 -1.71 -6.22 -7.51
C ASN A 9 -1.29 -6.41 -8.98
N PRO A 10 -1.30 -7.66 -9.50
CA PRO A 10 -0.86 -7.98 -10.86
C PRO A 10 -1.57 -7.21 -11.96
N VAL A 11 -2.83 -6.80 -11.77
CA VAL A 11 -3.57 -6.06 -12.81
C VAL A 11 -3.30 -4.55 -12.77
N CYS A 12 -2.62 -4.03 -11.75
CA CYS A 12 -2.35 -2.61 -11.62
C CYS A 12 -1.02 -2.20 -12.27
N SER A 13 -1.08 -1.35 -13.30
CA SER A 13 0.12 -0.89 -14.04
C SER A 13 1.14 -0.19 -13.14
N LYS A 14 0.71 0.61 -12.15
CA LYS A 14 1.62 1.25 -11.21
C LYS A 14 2.31 0.26 -10.27
N SER A 15 1.63 -0.85 -9.97
CA SER A 15 2.16 -1.92 -9.13
C SER A 15 3.19 -2.77 -9.86
N ARG A 16 2.96 -3.07 -11.14
CA ARG A 16 3.96 -3.71 -12.01
C ARG A 16 5.17 -2.80 -12.21
N GLY A 17 4.96 -1.52 -12.51
CA GLY A 17 6.07 -0.57 -12.70
C GLY A 17 6.98 -0.43 -11.48
N ALA A 18 6.44 -0.48 -10.25
CA ALA A 18 7.28 -0.47 -9.05
C ALA A 18 8.13 -1.74 -8.90
N LEU A 19 7.58 -2.92 -9.24
CA LEU A 19 8.35 -4.17 -9.26
C LEU A 19 9.43 -4.15 -10.34
N ASP A 20 9.11 -3.62 -11.53
CA ASP A 20 10.07 -3.49 -12.63
C ASP A 20 11.26 -2.62 -12.20
N ILE A 21 10.99 -1.45 -11.60
CA ILE A 21 12.04 -0.55 -11.08
C ILE A 21 12.91 -1.25 -10.02
N LEU A 22 12.30 -1.95 -9.07
CA LEU A 22 13.04 -2.70 -8.04
C LEU A 22 13.92 -3.80 -8.66
N GLY A 23 13.39 -4.52 -9.64
CA GLY A 23 14.10 -5.56 -10.38
C GLY A 23 15.26 -5.02 -11.22
N GLU A 24 15.08 -3.88 -11.90
CA GLU A 24 16.14 -3.18 -12.65
C GLU A 24 17.30 -2.74 -11.74
N ARG A 25 17.00 -2.45 -10.47
CA ARG A 25 18.01 -2.11 -9.45
C ARG A 25 18.64 -3.34 -8.79
N GLY A 26 18.24 -4.55 -9.18
CA GLY A 26 18.76 -5.81 -8.64
C GLY A 26 18.42 -6.03 -7.18
N VAL A 27 17.33 -5.43 -6.69
CA VAL A 27 16.92 -5.54 -5.29
C VAL A 27 16.05 -6.78 -5.10
N ASP A 28 16.36 -7.58 -4.09
CA ASP A 28 15.52 -8.72 -3.71
C ASP A 28 14.23 -8.20 -3.05
N THR A 29 13.08 -8.74 -3.46
CA THR A 29 11.76 -8.27 -3.02
C THR A 29 10.82 -9.43 -2.72
N ASP A 30 10.14 -9.36 -1.57
CA ASP A 30 9.05 -10.26 -1.21
C ASP A 30 7.75 -9.63 -1.73
N VAL A 31 7.02 -10.36 -2.57
CA VAL A 31 5.80 -9.86 -3.19
C VAL A 31 4.60 -10.53 -2.54
N VAL A 32 3.69 -9.72 -2.01
CA VAL A 32 2.41 -10.17 -1.43
C VAL A 32 1.27 -9.66 -2.29
N GLU A 33 0.54 -10.57 -2.92
CA GLU A 33 -0.73 -10.25 -3.58
C GLU A 33 -1.79 -9.92 -2.53
N TYR A 34 -1.90 -8.64 -2.15
CA TYR A 34 -2.67 -8.23 -0.98
C TYR A 34 -4.17 -8.57 -1.07
N LEU A 35 -4.72 -8.73 -2.27
CA LEU A 35 -6.12 -9.17 -2.42
C LEU A 35 -6.31 -10.66 -2.10
N LYS A 36 -5.27 -11.48 -2.24
CA LYS A 36 -5.28 -12.90 -1.87
C LYS A 36 -4.88 -13.12 -0.42
N ALA A 37 -3.95 -12.31 0.06
CA ALA A 37 -3.43 -12.34 1.42
C ALA A 37 -3.43 -10.92 2.02
N PRO A 38 -4.61 -10.41 2.42
CA PRO A 38 -4.73 -9.04 2.91
C PRO A 38 -3.95 -8.83 4.22
N PRO A 39 -3.36 -7.63 4.40
CA PRO A 39 -2.69 -7.30 5.65
C PRO A 39 -3.70 -7.29 6.80
N GLY A 40 -3.34 -7.93 7.91
CA GLY A 40 -4.10 -7.81 9.15
C GLY A 40 -3.83 -6.47 9.87
N ARG A 41 -4.52 -6.25 11.00
CA ARG A 41 -4.44 -5.01 11.79
C ARG A 41 -3.01 -4.58 12.09
N ALA A 42 -2.21 -5.49 12.66
CA ALA A 42 -0.82 -5.19 13.02
C ALA A 42 0.07 -4.84 11.81
N ALA A 43 -0.26 -5.36 10.61
CA ALA A 43 0.47 -5.00 9.40
C ALA A 43 0.03 -3.62 8.88
N LEU A 44 -1.27 -3.32 8.91
CA LEU A 44 -1.79 -1.99 8.56
C LEU A 44 -1.24 -0.91 9.49
N GLU A 45 -1.19 -1.16 10.79
CA GLU A 45 -0.56 -0.26 11.77
C GLU A 45 0.90 0.03 11.39
N ARG A 46 1.68 -1.02 11.10
CA ARG A 46 3.08 -0.85 10.68
C ARG A 46 3.22 -0.08 9.37
N ILE A 47 2.33 -0.29 8.41
CA ILE A 47 2.32 0.48 7.16
C ILE A 47 2.08 1.95 7.48
N LEU A 48 1.07 2.27 8.28
CA LEU A 48 0.73 3.63 8.67
C LEU A 48 1.81 4.33 9.50
N ASP A 49 2.57 3.59 10.30
CA ASP A 49 3.73 4.12 11.03
C ASP A 49 4.93 4.41 10.13
N ALA A 50 5.01 3.72 8.99
CA ALA A 50 6.17 3.73 8.11
C ALA A 50 6.01 4.68 6.91
N ILE A 51 4.77 5.01 6.52
CA ILE A 51 4.51 5.98 5.46
C ILE A 51 4.66 7.42 5.99
N PRO A 52 5.21 8.35 5.17
CA PRO A 52 5.24 9.77 5.52
C PRO A 52 3.90 10.48 5.28
N ASP A 53 3.00 9.85 4.52
CA ASP A 53 1.71 10.42 4.10
C ASP A 53 0.64 10.29 5.22
N PRO A 54 -0.39 11.15 5.23
CA PRO A 54 -1.53 11.00 6.14
C PRO A 54 -2.21 9.63 6.02
N PRO A 55 -2.81 9.09 7.10
CA PRO A 55 -3.45 7.76 7.04
C PRO A 55 -4.48 7.59 5.94
N ALA A 56 -5.26 8.64 5.66
CA ALA A 56 -6.26 8.66 4.61
C ALA A 56 -5.69 8.40 3.21
N GLU A 57 -4.42 8.73 2.96
CA GLU A 57 -3.76 8.46 1.67
C GLU A 57 -3.62 6.96 1.41
N LEU A 58 -3.63 6.10 2.44
CA LEU A 58 -3.62 4.65 2.26
C LEU A 58 -4.93 4.11 1.68
N VAL A 59 -6.02 4.89 1.76
CA VAL A 59 -7.34 4.51 1.24
C VAL A 59 -7.48 4.97 -0.21
N ARG A 60 -8.04 4.10 -1.04
CA ARG A 60 -8.27 4.32 -2.46
C ARG A 60 -9.73 4.72 -2.68
N THR A 61 -9.91 5.95 -3.12
CA THR A 61 -11.21 6.54 -3.49
C THR A 61 -11.51 6.30 -4.97
N ASP A 62 -11.85 5.06 -5.34
CA ASP A 62 -12.31 4.73 -6.70
C ASP A 62 -13.79 4.36 -6.72
N LYS A 63 -14.30 3.88 -7.86
CA LYS A 63 -15.71 3.46 -7.99
C LYS A 63 -16.15 2.48 -6.90
N ARG A 64 -15.27 1.64 -6.35
CA ARG A 64 -15.63 0.73 -5.26
C ARG A 64 -15.90 1.47 -3.96
N PHE A 65 -15.13 2.52 -3.69
CA PHE A 65 -15.38 3.42 -2.58
C PHE A 65 -16.78 4.05 -2.69
N ASP A 66 -17.13 4.57 -3.87
CA ASP A 66 -18.45 5.17 -4.13
C ASP A 66 -19.59 4.14 -4.01
N GLU A 67 -19.39 2.91 -4.50
CA GLU A 67 -20.37 1.81 -4.43
C GLU A 67 -20.67 1.36 -3.00
N LEU A 68 -19.73 1.57 -2.08
CA LEU A 68 -19.89 1.26 -0.66
C LEU A 68 -20.61 2.38 0.11
N GLY A 69 -20.86 3.54 -0.53
CA GLY A 69 -21.52 4.67 0.09
C GLY A 69 -20.71 5.33 1.21
N LEU A 70 -19.37 5.22 1.13
CA LEU A 70 -18.43 5.81 2.07
C LEU A 70 -18.20 7.28 1.74
N GLU A 71 -17.94 8.09 2.75
CA GLU A 71 -17.58 9.50 2.63
C GLU A 71 -16.16 9.75 3.17
N ALA A 72 -15.54 10.87 2.77
CA ALA A 72 -14.17 11.20 3.17
C ALA A 72 -14.02 11.35 4.70
N GLU A 73 -15.13 11.69 5.35
CA GLU A 73 -15.27 11.86 6.79
C GLU A 73 -15.20 10.54 7.56
N ASP A 74 -15.45 9.39 6.90
CA ASP A 74 -15.52 8.07 7.52
C ASP A 74 -14.14 7.49 7.89
N TYR A 75 -13.04 8.04 7.34
CA TYR A 75 -11.68 7.50 7.51
C TYR A 75 -10.62 8.58 7.77
N THR A 76 -10.97 9.54 8.62
CA THR A 76 -10.12 10.71 8.90
C THR A 76 -8.93 10.43 9.82
N ASP A 77 -9.00 9.37 10.63
CA ASP A 77 -7.97 9.01 11.59
C ASP A 77 -7.39 7.62 11.33
N ARG A 78 -6.33 7.29 12.07
CA ARG A 78 -5.63 6.00 11.92
C ARG A 78 -6.55 4.80 12.17
N GLU A 79 -7.39 4.84 13.21
CA GLU A 79 -8.21 3.69 13.61
C GLU A 79 -9.35 3.42 12.62
N SER A 80 -9.97 4.50 12.13
CA SER A 80 -10.99 4.45 11.09
C SER A 80 -10.44 3.91 9.77
N VAL A 81 -9.25 4.37 9.34
CA VAL A 81 -8.55 3.80 8.17
C VAL A 81 -8.27 2.30 8.34
N ILE A 82 -7.72 1.88 9.48
CA ILE A 82 -7.43 0.46 9.73
C ILE A 82 -8.71 -0.36 9.68
N THR A 83 -9.77 0.10 10.36
CA THR A 83 -11.05 -0.61 10.41
C THR A 83 -11.63 -0.76 9.00
N LEU A 84 -11.65 0.33 8.23
CA LEU A 84 -12.10 0.33 6.85
C LEU A 84 -11.33 -0.68 5.99
N LEU A 85 -9.99 -0.71 6.10
CA LEU A 85 -9.16 -1.61 5.29
C LEU A 85 -9.19 -3.08 5.75
N LEU A 86 -9.60 -3.35 7.00
CA LEU A 86 -9.87 -4.71 7.47
C LEU A 86 -11.18 -5.25 6.89
N GLU A 87 -12.20 -4.40 6.78
CA GLU A 87 -13.50 -4.76 6.21
C GLU A 87 -13.46 -4.79 4.68
N HIS A 88 -12.72 -3.86 4.07
CA HIS A 88 -12.61 -3.67 2.63
C HIS A 88 -11.15 -3.57 2.17
N PRO A 89 -10.38 -4.68 2.20
CA PRO A 89 -8.96 -4.67 1.81
C PRO A 89 -8.72 -4.14 0.40
N GLU A 90 -9.68 -4.29 -0.52
CA GLU A 90 -9.62 -3.79 -1.89
C GLU A 90 -9.47 -2.27 -2.01
N LEU A 91 -9.90 -1.54 -0.97
CA LEU A 91 -9.73 -0.10 -0.86
C LEU A 91 -8.31 0.30 -0.44
N MET A 92 -7.43 -0.63 -0.11
CA MET A 92 -6.03 -0.28 0.14
C MET A 92 -5.37 0.22 -1.16
N GLN A 93 -4.62 1.32 -1.04
CA GLN A 93 -3.75 1.78 -2.11
C GLN A 93 -2.72 0.72 -2.51
N ARG A 94 -2.25 0.83 -3.74
CA ARG A 94 -1.23 -0.07 -4.29
C ARG A 94 -0.39 0.61 -5.37
N PRO A 95 0.88 0.20 -5.52
CA PRO A 95 1.64 -0.64 -4.60
C PRO A 95 1.97 0.10 -3.29
N VAL A 96 2.00 -0.63 -2.18
CA VAL A 96 2.66 -0.18 -0.94
C VAL A 96 3.96 -0.94 -0.83
N VAL A 97 5.07 -0.23 -0.76
CA VAL A 97 6.41 -0.82 -0.68
C VAL A 97 6.98 -0.50 0.69
N PHE A 98 7.55 -1.49 1.37
CA PHE A 98 8.09 -1.39 2.72
C PHE A 98 9.56 -1.83 2.74
N ARG A 99 10.45 -1.03 3.33
CA ARG A 99 11.87 -1.34 3.54
C ARG A 99 12.32 -0.83 4.90
N GLY A 100 12.86 -1.71 5.75
CA GLY A 100 13.60 -1.30 6.96
C GLY A 100 12.86 -0.38 7.94
N GLY A 101 11.53 -0.41 7.99
CA GLY A 101 10.72 0.46 8.85
C GLY A 101 10.17 1.72 8.16
N ARG A 102 10.50 1.95 6.89
CA ARG A 102 9.91 2.98 6.03
C ARG A 102 9.01 2.34 4.99
N ALA A 103 7.97 3.04 4.59
CA ALA A 103 7.08 2.63 3.53
C ALA A 103 6.72 3.79 2.61
N VAL A 104 6.38 3.48 1.37
CA VAL A 104 5.85 4.45 0.41
C VAL A 104 4.66 3.88 -0.34
N ILE A 105 3.66 4.73 -0.57
CA ILE A 105 2.62 4.47 -1.54
C ILE A 105 3.18 4.85 -2.90
N ALA A 106 3.62 3.85 -3.68
CA ALA A 106 4.36 4.07 -4.92
C ALA A 106 3.43 4.44 -6.10
N ARG A 107 2.81 5.62 -5.96
CA ARG A 107 1.99 6.28 -6.96
C ARG A 107 2.45 7.75 -7.08
N PRO A 108 3.26 8.10 -8.10
CA PRO A 108 3.72 7.26 -9.22
C PRO A 108 4.73 6.17 -8.81
N SER A 109 4.97 5.17 -9.67
CA SER A 109 5.77 3.96 -9.35
C SER A 109 7.19 4.29 -8.90
N GLU A 110 7.73 5.37 -9.44
CA GLU A 110 9.07 5.91 -9.22
C GLU A 110 9.31 6.34 -7.77
N LYS A 111 8.25 6.62 -6.98
CA LYS A 111 8.37 6.87 -5.54
C LYS A 111 9.06 5.73 -4.78
N VAL A 112 9.08 4.51 -5.34
CA VAL A 112 9.83 3.40 -4.75
C VAL A 112 11.34 3.69 -4.61
N LEU A 113 11.87 4.59 -5.42
CA LEU A 113 13.27 5.02 -5.36
C LEU A 113 13.60 5.73 -4.05
N GLU A 114 12.64 6.41 -3.41
CA GLU A 114 12.82 7.09 -2.12
C GLU A 114 13.15 6.11 -0.97
N LEU A 115 12.85 4.82 -1.16
CA LEU A 115 13.26 3.74 -0.25
C LEU A 115 14.64 3.18 -0.58
N LEU A 116 15.17 3.44 -1.78
CA LEU A 116 16.46 2.94 -2.24
C LEU A 116 17.63 3.90 -1.94
N GLU A 117 17.33 5.16 -1.71
CA GLU A 117 18.27 6.23 -1.33
C GLU A 117 18.77 6.12 0.11
#